data_AF-A0A9E5WPS5-F1
#
_entry.id   AF-A0A9E5WPS5-F1
#
_cell.length_a   1.000
_cell.length_b   1.000
_cell.length_c   1.000
_cell.angle_alpha   90.00
_cell.angle_beta   90.00
_cell.angle_gamma   90.00
#
_symmetry.space_group_name_H-M   'P 1'
#
loop_
_entity.id
_entity.type
_entity.pdbx_description
1 polymer ?
#
loop_
_entity_poly.entity_id
_entity_poly.type
_entity_poly.pdbx_seq_one_letter_code
_entity_poly.pdbx_strand_id
1 'polypeptide(L)'
;MRGHVTASGGAAVDVHPPRASRTAKFWRRVLRRPRFLFHRWQQIVARWETLVGLLQTEKSPAGVLLRMLIPGWTQFYVGKVRRGLWFLSLYLAFLLVGALFWGTIFGSIMLGLALTTHLSSIVDIVFSYSEPGVPRIAWILLCWLAIGIVFYWPAGWAVSHLVIPQRIVWDAPPFREGDVILYHPSAYAFSDPAVGDVVLYRIPPTRVTVRTGVGAGVYDIQGMRIDRIIAGPGQFVRWNGKELQVDGQPSPWLPLNPSRLPVSLEFQVPPRHYAVLPSTDPIASQVAQTEVWRAISLLERRNILGEVWVRHQPLSRFWIVR
;
A
#
# COMPACT_ATOMS: atom_id res chain seq x y z
N MET A 1 58.97 -76.72 -43.03
CA MET A 1 58.11 -75.55 -43.34
C MET A 1 57.79 -74.84 -42.03
N ARG A 2 58.21 -73.57 -41.91
CA ARG A 2 58.04 -72.72 -40.72
C ARG A 2 56.64 -72.10 -40.74
N GLY A 3 55.82 -72.42 -39.74
CA GLY A 3 54.52 -71.79 -39.52
C GLY A 3 54.66 -70.53 -38.67
N HIS A 4 54.36 -69.38 -39.27
CA HIS A 4 54.28 -68.07 -38.61
C HIS A 4 53.14 -68.05 -37.58
N VAL A 5 53.47 -67.81 -36.32
CA VAL A 5 52.50 -67.48 -35.26
C VAL A 5 52.25 -65.97 -35.33
N THR A 6 51.09 -65.57 -35.84
CA THR A 6 50.59 -64.19 -35.75
C THR A 6 49.92 -64.00 -34.39
N ALA A 7 50.52 -63.19 -33.53
CA ALA A 7 49.93 -62.79 -32.26
C ALA A 7 48.65 -61.97 -32.52
N SER A 8 47.50 -62.52 -32.14
CA SER A 8 46.23 -61.80 -32.08
C SER A 8 46.30 -60.80 -30.92
N GLY A 9 46.44 -59.51 -31.26
CA GLY A 9 46.33 -58.42 -30.30
C GLY A 9 44.96 -58.42 -29.66
N GLY A 10 44.87 -58.90 -28.42
CA GLY A 10 43.67 -58.79 -27.60
C GLY A 10 43.36 -57.31 -27.37
N ALA A 11 42.29 -56.82 -27.98
CA ALA A 11 41.72 -55.53 -27.62
C ALA A 11 41.25 -55.63 -26.17
N ALA A 12 41.98 -54.99 -25.26
CA ALA A 12 41.59 -54.86 -23.87
C ALA A 12 40.24 -54.15 -23.82
N VAL A 13 39.17 -54.93 -23.60
CA VAL A 13 37.85 -54.40 -23.28
C VAL A 13 38.00 -53.76 -21.91
N ASP A 14 38.14 -52.44 -21.87
CA ASP A 14 38.15 -51.68 -20.64
C ASP A 14 36.76 -51.81 -19.99
N VAL A 15 36.65 -52.70 -19.01
CA VAL A 15 35.39 -53.06 -18.31
C VAL A 15 34.92 -51.92 -17.40
N HIS A 16 35.71 -50.85 -17.26
CA HIS A 16 35.39 -49.72 -16.41
C HIS A 16 35.03 -48.49 -17.25
N PRO A 17 33.73 -48.24 -17.51
CA PRO A 17 33.35 -47.00 -18.16
C PRO A 17 33.89 -45.83 -17.35
N PRO A 18 34.46 -44.80 -18.02
CA PRO A 18 35.15 -43.71 -17.35
C PRO A 18 34.23 -43.09 -16.30
N ARG A 19 34.70 -43.13 -15.05
CA ARG A 19 33.93 -42.67 -13.89
C ARG A 19 33.68 -41.18 -14.08
N ALA A 20 32.46 -40.84 -14.51
CA ALA A 20 32.09 -39.46 -14.80
C ALA A 20 32.46 -38.55 -13.62
N SER A 21 33.20 -37.49 -13.93
CA SER A 21 33.68 -36.52 -12.95
C SER A 21 32.52 -35.94 -12.13
N ARG A 22 32.80 -35.49 -10.90
CA ARG A 22 31.80 -34.86 -10.02
C ARG A 22 31.07 -33.72 -10.72
N THR A 23 31.78 -32.95 -11.55
CA THR A 23 31.24 -31.86 -12.36
C THR A 23 30.28 -32.37 -13.44
N ALA A 24 30.61 -33.44 -14.15
CA ALA A 24 29.72 -34.05 -15.14
C ALA A 24 28.42 -34.60 -14.50
N LYS A 25 28.50 -35.16 -13.29
CA LYS A 25 27.31 -35.60 -12.53
C LYS A 25 26.43 -34.43 -12.08
N PHE A 26 27.04 -33.33 -11.65
CA PHE A 26 26.32 -32.10 -11.28
C PHE A 26 25.58 -31.52 -12.50
N TRP A 27 26.27 -31.34 -13.62
CA TRP A 27 25.68 -30.79 -14.84
C TRP A 27 24.58 -31.69 -15.41
N ARG A 28 24.71 -33.02 -15.39
CA ARG A 28 23.61 -33.94 -15.77
C ARG A 28 22.39 -33.79 -14.87
N ARG A 29 22.56 -33.50 -13.59
CA ARG A 29 21.46 -33.30 -12.64
C ARG A 29 20.78 -31.94 -12.86
N VAL A 30 21.53 -30.90 -13.19
CA VAL A 30 21.01 -29.56 -13.52
C VAL A 30 20.35 -29.54 -14.90
N LEU A 31 20.98 -30.14 -15.93
CA LEU A 31 20.47 -30.20 -17.31
C LEU A 31 19.31 -31.18 -17.52
N ARG A 32 19.06 -32.12 -16.59
CA ARG A 32 17.83 -32.95 -16.59
C ARG A 32 16.61 -32.24 -16.00
N ARG A 33 16.80 -31.21 -15.15
CA ARG A 33 15.69 -30.40 -14.62
C ARG A 33 14.85 -29.72 -15.70
N PRO A 34 15.40 -29.11 -16.77
CA PRO A 34 14.57 -28.48 -17.80
C PRO A 34 13.69 -29.49 -18.54
N ARG A 35 14.14 -30.73 -18.80
CA ARG A 35 13.28 -31.76 -19.43
C ARG A 35 12.15 -32.23 -18.51
N PHE A 36 12.43 -32.41 -17.22
CA PHE A 36 11.39 -32.74 -16.24
C PHE A 36 10.38 -31.60 -16.06
N LEU A 37 10.88 -30.36 -15.96
CA LEU A 37 10.04 -29.16 -15.89
C LEU A 37 9.25 -28.96 -17.18
N PHE A 38 9.83 -29.25 -18.34
CA PHE A 38 9.14 -29.16 -19.64
C PHE A 38 8.04 -30.21 -19.79
N HIS A 39 8.27 -31.47 -19.41
CA HIS A 39 7.19 -32.47 -19.40
C HIS A 39 6.11 -32.15 -18.37
N ARG A 40 6.48 -31.65 -17.19
CA ARG A 40 5.50 -31.19 -16.19
C ARG A 40 4.73 -29.97 -16.70
N TRP A 41 5.38 -29.07 -17.42
CA TRP A 41 4.78 -27.92 -18.08
C TRP A 41 3.83 -28.38 -19.19
N GLN A 42 4.22 -29.31 -20.06
CA GLN A 42 3.33 -29.89 -21.08
C GLN A 42 2.11 -30.58 -20.44
N GLN A 43 2.28 -31.30 -19.32
CA GLN A 43 1.16 -31.87 -18.58
C GLN A 43 0.24 -30.80 -17.98
N ILE A 44 0.80 -29.69 -17.49
CA ILE A 44 0.02 -28.53 -17.01
C ILE A 44 -0.72 -27.86 -18.18
N VAL A 45 -0.06 -27.67 -19.33
CA VAL A 45 -0.65 -27.07 -20.54
C VAL A 45 -1.74 -27.96 -21.13
N ALA A 46 -1.53 -29.28 -21.25
CA ALA A 46 -2.58 -30.20 -21.71
C ALA A 46 -3.79 -30.22 -20.76
N ARG A 47 -3.54 -30.16 -19.44
CA ARG A 47 -4.61 -30.01 -18.44
C ARG A 47 -5.28 -28.63 -18.54
N TRP A 48 -4.54 -27.59 -18.88
CA TRP A 48 -5.05 -26.25 -19.10
C TRP A 48 -5.93 -26.20 -20.35
N GLU A 49 -5.53 -26.80 -21.46
CA GLU A 49 -6.35 -26.94 -22.67
C GLU A 49 -7.63 -27.73 -22.39
N THR A 50 -7.55 -28.78 -21.57
CA THR A 50 -8.73 -29.53 -21.13
C THR A 50 -9.64 -28.67 -20.24
N LEU A 51 -9.06 -27.89 -19.32
CA LEU A 51 -9.78 -26.93 -18.49
C LEU A 51 -10.46 -25.86 -19.35
N VAL A 52 -9.72 -25.23 -20.27
CA VAL A 52 -10.24 -24.21 -21.21
C VAL A 52 -11.31 -24.81 -22.11
N GLY A 53 -11.16 -26.06 -22.56
CA GLY A 53 -12.21 -26.78 -23.28
C GLY A 53 -13.49 -26.98 -22.46
N LEU A 54 -13.35 -27.27 -21.16
CA LEU A 54 -14.48 -27.31 -20.20
C LEU A 54 -15.06 -25.91 -19.91
N LEU A 55 -14.32 -24.84 -20.15
CA LEU A 55 -14.85 -23.46 -20.09
C LEU A 55 -15.62 -23.09 -21.36
N GLN A 56 -15.33 -23.76 -22.47
CA GLN A 56 -15.95 -23.54 -23.78
C GLN A 56 -17.24 -24.37 -24.00
N THR A 57 -17.59 -25.28 -23.08
CA THR A 57 -18.86 -26.03 -23.17
C THR A 57 -20.07 -25.13 -22.90
N GLU A 58 -20.60 -24.59 -24.00
CA GLU A 58 -21.95 -24.14 -24.38
C GLU A 58 -22.82 -23.25 -23.45
N LYS A 59 -22.56 -23.09 -22.15
CA LYS A 59 -23.42 -22.25 -21.28
C LYS A 59 -22.66 -21.50 -20.19
N SER A 60 -21.53 -20.89 -20.51
CA SER A 60 -21.06 -19.73 -19.73
C SER A 60 -21.27 -18.48 -20.57
N PRO A 61 -22.46 -17.85 -20.53
CA PRO A 61 -22.65 -16.58 -21.21
C PRO A 61 -21.60 -15.64 -20.64
N ALA A 62 -20.79 -14.98 -21.47
CA ALA A 62 -19.92 -13.89 -21.02
C ALA A 62 -20.68 -12.88 -20.12
N GLY A 63 -22.01 -12.78 -20.31
CA GLY A 63 -22.92 -12.06 -19.44
C GLY A 63 -22.94 -12.51 -17.97
N VAL A 64 -22.66 -13.76 -17.63
CA VAL A 64 -22.60 -14.23 -16.24
C VAL A 64 -21.37 -13.67 -15.54
N LEU A 65 -20.20 -13.67 -16.18
CA LEU A 65 -18.97 -13.13 -15.58
C LEU A 65 -19.08 -11.63 -15.29
N LEU A 66 -19.67 -10.84 -16.20
CA LEU A 66 -19.90 -9.41 -15.96
C LEU A 66 -20.86 -9.18 -14.78
N ARG A 67 -21.89 -10.02 -14.65
CA ARG A 67 -22.85 -9.97 -13.54
C ARG A 67 -22.25 -10.47 -12.22
N MET A 68 -21.09 -11.12 -12.24
CA MET A 68 -20.35 -11.46 -11.01
C MET A 68 -19.59 -10.26 -10.44
N LEU A 69 -19.52 -9.10 -11.14
CA LEU A 69 -18.90 -7.89 -10.58
C LEU A 69 -19.70 -7.29 -9.42
N ILE A 70 -21.02 -7.51 -9.40
CA ILE A 70 -21.90 -7.04 -8.34
C ILE A 70 -22.39 -8.26 -7.56
N PRO A 71 -22.10 -8.34 -6.25
CA PRO A 71 -22.56 -9.47 -5.44
C PRO A 71 -24.08 -9.57 -5.45
N GLY A 72 -24.58 -10.79 -5.67
CA GLY A 72 -26.02 -11.05 -5.76
C GLY A 72 -26.66 -10.81 -7.13
N TRP A 73 -26.00 -10.08 -8.06
CA TRP A 73 -26.61 -9.79 -9.37
C TRP A 73 -26.76 -11.06 -10.22
N THR A 74 -25.78 -11.96 -10.15
CA THR A 74 -25.87 -13.23 -10.87
C THR A 74 -27.02 -14.11 -10.33
N GLN A 75 -27.30 -14.07 -9.02
CA GLN A 75 -28.45 -14.76 -8.43
C GLN A 75 -29.78 -14.20 -8.94
N PHE A 76 -29.91 -12.87 -9.07
CA PHE A 76 -31.11 -12.27 -9.68
C PHE A 76 -31.32 -12.76 -11.10
N TYR A 77 -30.25 -12.81 -11.91
CA TYR A 77 -30.30 -13.26 -13.29
C TYR A 77 -30.79 -14.72 -13.43
N VAL A 78 -30.45 -15.57 -12.46
CA VAL A 78 -30.84 -16.98 -12.41
C VAL A 78 -32.22 -17.18 -11.74
N GLY A 79 -32.92 -16.10 -11.37
CA GLY A 79 -34.23 -16.16 -10.71
C GLY A 79 -34.15 -16.46 -9.20
N LYS A 80 -32.96 -16.52 -8.60
CA LYS A 80 -32.75 -16.74 -7.16
C LYS A 80 -32.81 -15.42 -6.37
N VAL A 81 -33.94 -14.72 -6.46
CA VAL A 81 -34.09 -13.33 -5.98
C VAL A 81 -33.74 -13.16 -4.50
N ARG A 82 -34.28 -14.00 -3.62
CA ARG A 82 -34.01 -13.90 -2.17
C ARG A 82 -32.52 -14.02 -1.86
N ARG A 83 -31.82 -14.98 -2.46
CA ARG A 83 -30.38 -15.17 -2.26
C ARG A 83 -29.57 -13.98 -2.78
N GLY A 84 -29.94 -13.46 -3.95
CA GLY A 84 -29.31 -12.26 -4.52
C GLY A 84 -29.44 -11.06 -3.59
N LEU A 85 -30.64 -10.84 -3.02
CA LEU A 85 -30.89 -9.76 -2.07
C LEU A 85 -30.04 -9.92 -0.80
N TRP A 86 -29.93 -11.13 -0.25
CA TRP A 86 -29.08 -11.38 0.92
C TRP A 86 -27.61 -11.02 0.65
N PHE A 87 -27.02 -11.49 -0.45
CA PHE A 87 -25.62 -11.20 -0.78
C PHE A 87 -25.39 -9.71 -1.03
N LEU A 88 -26.27 -9.06 -1.81
CA LEU A 88 -26.14 -7.64 -2.11
C LEU A 88 -26.27 -6.78 -0.84
N SER A 89 -27.29 -7.03 -0.02
CA SER A 89 -27.53 -6.26 1.21
C SER A 89 -26.41 -6.41 2.22
N LEU A 90 -25.93 -7.64 2.45
CA LEU A 90 -24.79 -7.88 3.35
C LEU A 90 -23.51 -7.20 2.84
N TYR A 91 -23.24 -7.32 1.54
CA TYR A 91 -22.09 -6.66 0.93
C TYR A 91 -22.14 -5.14 1.12
N LEU A 92 -23.27 -4.52 0.78
CA LEU A 92 -23.44 -3.07 0.91
C LEU A 92 -23.37 -2.61 2.36
N ALA A 93 -23.95 -3.36 3.30
CA ALA A 93 -23.86 -3.05 4.72
C ALA A 93 -22.41 -3.08 5.21
N PHE A 94 -21.66 -4.14 4.92
CA PHE A 94 -20.26 -4.24 5.33
C PHE A 94 -19.36 -3.23 4.61
N LEU A 95 -19.61 -2.95 3.32
CA LEU A 95 -18.88 -1.95 2.56
C LEU A 95 -19.11 -0.55 3.13
N LEU A 96 -20.37 -0.19 3.40
CA LEU A 96 -20.74 1.12 3.94
C LEU A 96 -20.13 1.33 5.32
N VAL A 97 -20.26 0.35 6.22
CA VAL A 97 -19.66 0.42 7.57
C VAL A 97 -18.14 0.42 7.46
N GLY A 98 -17.55 -0.40 6.59
CA GLY A 98 -16.11 -0.43 6.35
C GLY A 98 -15.54 0.89 5.85
N ALA A 99 -16.23 1.53 4.90
CA ALA A 99 -15.89 2.85 4.38
C ALA A 99 -16.10 3.96 5.44
N LEU A 100 -17.16 3.86 6.24
CA LEU A 100 -17.44 4.80 7.33
C LEU A 100 -16.37 4.73 8.43
N PHE A 101 -15.74 3.58 8.64
CA PHE A 101 -14.67 3.37 9.63
C PHE A 101 -13.29 3.19 8.98
N TRP A 102 -13.11 3.75 7.78
CA TRP A 102 -11.89 3.55 6.99
C TRP A 102 -10.65 4.10 7.72
N GLY A 103 -9.57 3.32 7.71
CA GLY A 103 -8.34 3.61 8.45
C GLY A 103 -8.30 3.05 9.88
N THR A 104 -9.37 2.39 10.32
CA THR A 104 -9.41 1.69 11.62
C THR A 104 -9.33 0.17 11.45
N ILE A 105 -8.98 -0.55 12.53
CA ILE A 105 -9.01 -2.02 12.55
C ILE A 105 -10.42 -2.55 12.26
N PHE A 106 -11.43 -1.95 12.88
CA PHE A 106 -12.83 -2.33 12.69
C PHE A 106 -13.28 -2.13 11.23
N GLY A 107 -12.95 -0.99 10.62
CA GLY A 107 -13.23 -0.74 9.21
C GLY A 107 -12.59 -1.77 8.28
N SER A 108 -11.32 -2.14 8.54
CA SER A 108 -10.63 -3.20 7.78
C SER A 108 -11.32 -4.56 7.90
N ILE A 109 -11.80 -4.94 9.09
CA ILE A 109 -12.58 -6.18 9.28
C ILE A 109 -13.86 -6.13 8.44
N MET A 110 -14.60 -5.02 8.48
CA MET A 110 -15.84 -4.86 7.72
C MET A 110 -15.59 -4.90 6.20
N LEU A 111 -14.55 -4.23 5.69
CA LEU A 111 -14.17 -4.33 4.28
C LEU A 111 -13.77 -5.77 3.88
N GLY A 112 -13.08 -6.48 4.76
CA GLY A 112 -12.77 -7.92 4.57
C GLY A 112 -14.02 -8.79 4.51
N LEU A 113 -15.03 -8.51 5.34
CA LEU A 113 -16.33 -9.19 5.32
C LEU A 113 -17.14 -8.85 4.06
N ALA A 114 -17.07 -7.60 3.58
CA ALA A 114 -17.67 -7.21 2.31
C ALA A 114 -17.05 -8.02 1.16
N LEU A 115 -15.72 -8.07 1.08
CA LEU A 115 -15.02 -8.90 0.09
C LEU A 115 -15.44 -10.37 0.21
N THR A 116 -15.44 -10.93 1.42
CA THR A 116 -15.83 -12.34 1.67
C THR A 116 -17.27 -12.63 1.26
N THR A 117 -18.19 -11.70 1.47
CA THR A 117 -19.58 -11.80 1.02
C THR A 117 -19.65 -11.85 -0.51
N HIS A 118 -18.84 -11.01 -1.18
CA HIS A 118 -18.73 -11.04 -2.64
C HIS A 118 -18.20 -12.39 -3.14
N LEU A 119 -17.15 -12.92 -2.50
CA LEU A 119 -16.60 -14.24 -2.85
C LEU A 119 -17.61 -15.36 -2.64
N SER A 120 -18.33 -15.33 -1.52
CA SER A 120 -19.39 -16.29 -1.21
C SER A 120 -20.49 -16.29 -2.28
N SER A 121 -20.84 -15.11 -2.82
CA SER A 121 -21.84 -15.00 -3.89
C SER A 121 -21.38 -15.65 -5.20
N ILE A 122 -20.08 -15.58 -5.51
CA ILE A 122 -19.49 -16.26 -6.69
C ILE A 122 -19.51 -17.77 -6.46
N VAL A 123 -19.08 -18.22 -5.29
CA VAL A 123 -19.07 -19.64 -4.91
C VAL A 123 -20.47 -20.24 -5.00
N ASP A 124 -21.52 -19.58 -4.49
CA ASP A 124 -22.92 -20.05 -4.58
C ASP A 124 -23.37 -20.30 -6.04
N ILE A 125 -23.01 -19.41 -6.96
CA ILE A 125 -23.32 -19.59 -8.39
C ILE A 125 -22.48 -20.71 -9.00
N VAL A 126 -21.17 -20.72 -8.76
CA VAL A 126 -20.31 -21.76 -9.33
C VAL A 126 -20.75 -23.14 -8.86
N PHE A 127 -21.08 -23.30 -7.58
CA PHE A 127 -21.63 -24.55 -7.04
C PHE A 127 -22.98 -24.94 -7.66
N SER A 128 -23.77 -23.96 -8.12
CA SER A 128 -25.06 -24.22 -8.75
C SER A 128 -24.93 -24.72 -10.20
N TYR A 129 -23.79 -24.51 -10.86
CA TYR A 129 -23.63 -24.72 -12.31
C TYR A 129 -22.44 -25.60 -12.72
N SER A 130 -21.55 -25.94 -11.79
CA SER A 130 -20.38 -26.77 -12.08
C SER A 130 -20.51 -28.14 -11.46
N GLU A 131 -20.08 -29.17 -12.18
CA GLU A 131 -19.93 -30.52 -11.65
C GLU A 131 -18.96 -30.53 -10.45
N PRO A 132 -19.18 -31.40 -9.45
CA PRO A 132 -18.29 -31.50 -8.30
C PRO A 132 -16.90 -31.99 -8.72
N GLY A 133 -15.84 -31.40 -8.14
CA GLY A 133 -14.46 -31.85 -8.33
C GLY A 133 -13.47 -30.72 -8.60
N VAL A 134 -12.31 -31.09 -9.16
CA VAL A 134 -11.20 -30.16 -9.47
C VAL A 134 -11.61 -29.01 -10.42
N PRO A 135 -12.44 -29.22 -11.45
CA PRO A 135 -12.87 -28.12 -12.33
C PRO A 135 -13.61 -27.01 -11.60
N ARG A 136 -14.43 -27.35 -10.59
CA ARG A 136 -15.15 -26.37 -9.75
C ARG A 136 -14.20 -25.46 -8.98
N ILE A 137 -13.20 -26.03 -8.32
CA ILE A 137 -12.21 -25.25 -7.55
C ILE A 137 -11.43 -24.33 -8.49
N ALA A 138 -11.00 -24.85 -9.65
CA ALA A 138 -10.30 -24.05 -10.65
C ALA A 138 -11.15 -22.87 -11.15
N TRP A 139 -12.45 -23.09 -11.39
CA TRP A 139 -13.36 -22.04 -11.82
C TRP A 139 -13.60 -20.97 -10.75
N ILE A 140 -13.76 -21.36 -9.48
CA ILE A 140 -13.86 -20.42 -8.35
C ILE A 140 -12.61 -19.54 -8.28
N LEU A 141 -11.43 -20.16 -8.34
CA LEU A 141 -10.16 -19.43 -8.32
C LEU A 141 -10.00 -18.49 -9.51
N LEU A 142 -10.41 -18.92 -10.70
CA LEU A 142 -10.36 -18.10 -11.90
C LEU A 142 -11.31 -16.89 -11.81
N CYS A 143 -12.57 -17.09 -11.41
CA CYS A 143 -13.52 -15.99 -11.19
C CYS A 143 -13.01 -15.02 -10.13
N TRP A 144 -12.43 -15.54 -9.04
CA TRP A 144 -11.82 -14.73 -7.99
C TRP A 144 -10.66 -13.88 -8.51
N LEU A 145 -9.72 -14.50 -9.23
CA LEU A 145 -8.56 -13.81 -9.80
C LEU A 145 -8.99 -12.76 -10.81
N ALA A 146 -9.96 -13.09 -11.67
CA ALA A 146 -10.49 -12.17 -12.67
C ALA A 146 -11.10 -10.92 -12.01
N ILE A 147 -11.96 -11.09 -11.00
CA ILE A 147 -12.58 -9.97 -10.28
C ILE A 147 -11.54 -9.20 -9.46
N GLY A 148 -10.59 -9.90 -8.85
CA GLY A 148 -9.48 -9.30 -8.12
C GLY A 148 -8.64 -8.38 -9.00
N ILE A 149 -8.20 -8.85 -10.17
CA ILE A 149 -7.33 -8.11 -11.09
C ILE A 149 -8.09 -7.03 -11.86
N VAL A 150 -9.29 -7.32 -12.36
CA VAL A 150 -10.01 -6.40 -13.25
C VAL A 150 -10.73 -5.30 -12.46
N PHE A 151 -11.19 -5.59 -11.24
CA PHE A 151 -12.03 -4.66 -10.49
C PHE A 151 -11.36 -4.16 -9.22
N TYR A 152 -11.04 -5.05 -8.28
CA TYR A 152 -10.54 -4.65 -6.96
C TYR A 152 -9.16 -4.01 -6.99
N TRP A 153 -8.26 -4.52 -7.82
CA TRP A 153 -6.91 -3.98 -7.95
C TRP A 153 -6.92 -2.55 -8.52
N PRO A 154 -7.55 -2.25 -9.66
CA PRO A 154 -7.66 -0.88 -10.17
C PRO A 154 -8.41 0.04 -9.22
N ALA A 155 -9.48 -0.43 -8.57
CA ALA A 155 -10.21 0.37 -7.60
C ALA A 155 -9.34 0.72 -6.39
N GLY A 156 -8.65 -0.27 -5.80
CA GLY A 156 -7.73 -0.03 -4.68
C GLY A 156 -6.55 0.86 -5.06
N TRP A 157 -6.02 0.71 -6.27
CA TRP A 157 -4.98 1.58 -6.82
C TRP A 157 -5.48 3.01 -7.01
N ALA A 158 -6.66 3.21 -7.61
CA ALA A 158 -7.22 4.54 -7.80
C ALA A 158 -7.49 5.22 -6.45
N VAL A 159 -8.09 4.49 -5.51
CA VAL A 159 -8.34 4.99 -4.16
C VAL A 159 -7.05 5.37 -3.45
N SER A 160 -5.98 4.57 -3.55
CA SER A 160 -4.70 4.90 -2.91
C SER A 160 -4.01 6.13 -3.49
N HIS A 161 -4.38 6.59 -4.68
CA HIS A 161 -3.87 7.84 -5.26
C HIS A 161 -4.72 9.06 -4.90
N LEU A 162 -5.98 8.84 -4.50
CA LEU A 162 -6.92 9.91 -4.17
C LEU A 162 -6.98 10.18 -2.67
N VAL A 163 -7.06 9.13 -1.84
CA VAL A 163 -7.24 9.26 -0.40
C VAL A 163 -6.54 8.13 0.32
N ILE A 164 -5.65 8.47 1.25
CA ILE A 164 -5.02 7.51 2.15
C ILE A 164 -5.41 7.87 3.59
N PRO A 165 -5.97 6.92 4.36
CA PRO A 165 -6.16 7.11 5.78
C PRO A 165 -4.83 6.99 6.52
N GLN A 166 -4.54 7.94 7.40
CA GLN A 166 -3.39 7.90 8.30
C GLN A 166 -3.86 7.97 9.75
N ARG A 167 -3.55 6.93 10.53
CA ARG A 167 -3.83 6.89 11.96
C ARG A 167 -2.76 7.67 12.72
N ILE A 168 -3.19 8.50 13.66
CA ILE A 168 -2.36 9.24 14.58
C ILE A 168 -1.96 8.30 15.73
N VAL A 169 -0.66 8.19 15.98
CA VAL A 169 -0.08 7.23 16.94
C VAL A 169 0.36 7.87 18.26
N TRP A 170 0.32 9.20 18.35
CA TRP A 170 0.64 9.95 19.57
C TRP A 170 -0.23 11.21 19.66
N ASP A 171 -0.47 11.69 20.88
CA ASP A 171 -1.22 12.93 21.09
C ASP A 171 -0.49 14.16 20.53
N ALA A 172 -1.18 14.87 19.64
CA ALA A 172 -0.62 15.95 18.85
C ALA A 172 -1.72 16.99 18.59
N PRO A 173 -2.09 17.83 19.59
CA PRO A 173 -3.22 18.73 19.47
C PRO A 173 -3.12 19.56 18.18
N PRO A 174 -4.22 19.73 17.43
CA PRO A 174 -5.60 19.40 17.79
C PRO A 174 -5.96 17.90 17.68
N PHE A 175 -5.07 17.05 17.17
CA PHE A 175 -5.26 15.61 17.06
C PHE A 175 -4.97 14.87 18.36
N ARG A 176 -5.58 13.69 18.52
CA ARG A 176 -5.31 12.75 19.60
C ARG A 176 -4.86 11.41 19.05
N GLU A 177 -4.21 10.62 19.89
CA GLU A 177 -3.90 9.23 19.58
C GLU A 177 -5.18 8.49 19.17
N GLY A 178 -5.06 7.72 18.09
CA GLY A 178 -6.17 6.95 17.53
C GLY A 178 -7.03 7.69 16.52
N ASP A 179 -6.91 9.02 16.41
CA ASP A 179 -7.57 9.77 15.35
C ASP A 179 -7.12 9.24 13.97
N VAL A 180 -8.03 9.29 12.99
CA VAL A 180 -7.70 8.99 11.59
C VAL A 180 -7.93 10.23 10.76
N ILE A 181 -6.87 10.70 10.11
CA ILE A 181 -6.96 11.74 9.10
C ILE A 181 -7.03 11.11 7.71
N LEU A 182 -7.68 11.79 6.78
CA LEU A 182 -7.60 11.45 5.35
C LEU A 182 -6.76 12.52 4.66
N TYR A 183 -5.75 12.07 3.91
CA TYR A 183 -4.92 12.97 3.12
C TYR A 183 -4.91 12.54 1.65
N HIS A 184 -4.69 13.52 0.77
CA HIS A 184 -4.64 13.34 -0.68
C HIS A 184 -3.19 13.33 -1.15
N PRO A 185 -2.60 12.16 -1.45
CA PRO A 185 -1.19 12.05 -1.84
C PRO A 185 -0.89 12.73 -3.19
N SER A 186 -1.89 12.85 -4.06
CA SER A 186 -1.76 13.46 -5.39
C SER A 186 -2.20 14.93 -5.43
N ALA A 187 -2.50 15.56 -4.28
CA ALA A 187 -2.94 16.96 -4.21
C ALA A 187 -2.04 17.93 -4.97
N TYR A 188 -0.75 17.61 -4.96
CA TYR A 188 0.31 18.43 -5.51
C TYR A 188 1.02 17.75 -6.69
N ALA A 189 0.36 16.80 -7.37
CA ALA A 189 0.92 16.15 -8.55
C ALA A 189 1.08 17.14 -9.73
N PHE A 190 0.20 18.13 -9.80
CA PHE A 190 0.14 19.12 -10.88
C PHE A 190 0.16 20.58 -10.37
N SER A 191 0.40 20.78 -9.07
CA SER A 191 0.42 22.09 -8.43
C SER A 191 1.46 22.12 -7.31
N ASP A 192 1.93 23.32 -7.00
CA ASP A 192 2.77 23.54 -5.83
C ASP A 192 1.91 23.67 -4.56
N PRO A 193 2.41 23.23 -3.40
CA PRO A 193 1.75 23.45 -2.12
C PRO A 193 1.53 24.93 -1.84
N ALA A 194 0.36 25.28 -1.31
CA ALA A 194 0.00 26.66 -1.03
C ALA A 194 0.21 26.98 0.45
N VAL A 195 0.48 28.25 0.74
CA VAL A 195 0.45 28.76 2.11
C VAL A 195 -0.98 28.66 2.65
N GLY A 196 -1.11 28.13 3.86
CA GLY A 196 -2.40 27.84 4.47
C GLY A 196 -2.76 26.36 4.43
N ASP A 197 -2.22 25.58 3.50
CA ASP A 197 -2.52 24.14 3.40
C ASP A 197 -2.06 23.41 4.66
N VAL A 198 -2.90 22.50 5.16
CA VAL A 198 -2.49 21.55 6.20
C VAL A 198 -1.98 20.30 5.52
N VAL A 199 -0.73 19.93 5.77
CA VAL A 199 -0.05 18.88 5.02
C VAL A 199 0.46 17.77 5.92
N LEU A 200 0.42 16.55 5.40
CA LEU A 200 1.19 15.43 5.92
C LEU A 200 2.58 15.50 5.26
N TYR A 201 3.64 15.49 6.07
CA TYR A 201 5.00 15.61 5.59
C TYR A 201 5.97 14.72 6.36
N ARG A 202 7.17 14.53 5.80
CA ARG A 202 8.25 13.74 6.41
C ARG A 202 9.39 14.64 6.83
N ILE A 203 9.74 14.64 8.11
CA ILE A 203 10.97 15.28 8.60
C ILE A 203 12.17 14.40 8.20
N PRO A 204 13.18 14.96 7.50
CA PRO A 204 14.40 14.22 7.20
C PRO A 204 15.15 13.84 8.50
N PRO A 205 15.81 12.67 8.56
CA PRO A 205 16.52 12.24 9.77
C PRO A 205 17.51 13.30 10.26
N THR A 206 17.21 13.90 11.41
CA THR A 206 17.99 14.99 11.99
C THR A 206 18.38 14.61 13.40
N ARG A 207 19.69 14.46 13.64
CA ARG A 207 20.24 14.20 14.97
C ARG A 207 20.51 15.51 15.69
N VAL A 208 19.98 15.62 16.89
CA VAL A 208 20.07 16.82 17.70
C VAL A 208 20.60 16.46 19.07
N THR A 209 21.65 17.16 19.50
CA THR A 209 22.18 17.04 20.86
C THR A 209 21.53 18.10 21.74
N VAL A 210 20.67 17.66 22.65
CA VAL A 210 19.97 18.54 23.58
C VAL A 210 20.63 18.42 24.95
N ARG A 211 21.09 19.55 25.51
CA ARG A 211 21.51 19.59 26.91
C ARG A 211 20.26 19.69 27.79
N THR A 212 20.01 18.63 28.54
CA THR A 212 18.99 18.60 29.60
C THR A 212 19.66 18.90 30.94
N GLY A 213 18.89 19.23 31.97
CA GLY A 213 19.40 19.41 33.33
C GLY A 213 20.09 18.16 33.92
N VAL A 214 19.92 16.99 33.30
CA VAL A 214 20.48 15.69 33.74
C VAL A 214 21.68 15.26 32.86
N GLY A 215 21.96 15.96 31.75
CA GLY A 215 23.04 15.63 30.83
C GLY A 215 22.73 15.94 29.36
N ALA A 216 23.68 15.67 28.47
CA ALA A 216 23.46 15.77 27.02
C ALA A 216 22.79 14.50 26.49
N GLY A 217 21.57 14.62 25.97
CA GLY A 217 20.87 13.57 25.23
C GLY A 217 20.98 13.78 23.73
N VAL A 218 21.10 12.71 22.95
CA VAL A 218 21.02 12.75 21.48
C VAL A 218 19.66 12.23 21.06
N TYR A 219 18.90 13.07 20.37
CA TYR A 219 17.57 12.76 19.84
C TYR A 219 17.64 12.62 18.33
N ASP A 220 16.93 11.61 17.79
CA ASP A 220 16.76 11.42 16.35
C ASP A 220 15.34 11.87 15.97
N ILE A 221 15.24 13.03 15.34
CA ILE A 221 13.96 13.60 14.91
C ILE A 221 13.72 13.13 13.47
N GLN A 222 12.75 12.23 13.32
CA GLN A 222 12.34 11.72 12.01
C GLN A 222 10.86 11.27 12.01
N GLY A 223 10.37 10.97 10.81
CA GLY A 223 9.06 10.36 10.59
C GLY A 223 8.03 11.33 10.01
N MET A 224 6.77 10.89 10.01
CA MET A 224 5.65 11.66 9.46
C MET A 224 5.08 12.62 10.50
N ARG A 225 4.70 13.83 10.06
CA ARG A 225 4.10 14.91 10.85
C ARG A 225 3.02 15.61 10.06
N ILE A 226 2.17 16.36 10.76
CA ILE A 226 1.04 17.07 10.17
C ILE A 226 1.04 18.50 10.70
N ASP A 227 1.16 19.48 9.82
CA ASP A 227 1.04 20.87 10.23
C ASP A 227 0.76 21.75 9.03
N ARG A 228 0.61 23.05 9.26
CA ARG A 228 0.26 24.02 8.24
C ARG A 228 1.50 24.60 7.55
N ILE A 229 1.42 24.77 6.24
CA ILE A 229 2.36 25.59 5.48
C ILE A 229 2.15 27.05 5.84
N ILE A 230 3.17 27.67 6.42
CA ILE A 230 3.13 29.04 6.92
C ILE A 230 3.70 30.02 5.89
N ALA A 231 4.71 29.60 5.14
CA ALA A 231 5.35 30.43 4.13
C ALA A 231 5.94 29.57 3.00
N GLY A 232 5.95 30.14 1.79
CA GLY A 232 6.54 29.54 0.59
C GLY A 232 8.01 29.97 0.36
N PRO A 233 8.59 29.54 -0.77
CA PRO A 233 9.98 29.84 -1.11
C PRO A 233 10.30 31.34 -1.13
N GLY A 234 11.42 31.74 -0.52
CA GLY A 234 11.94 33.11 -0.55
C GLY A 234 11.40 34.05 0.53
N GLN A 235 10.25 33.71 1.14
CA GLN A 235 9.61 34.53 2.17
C GLN A 235 10.39 34.51 3.49
N PHE A 236 10.21 35.54 4.31
CA PHE A 236 10.81 35.66 5.64
C PHE A 236 9.79 35.39 6.74
N VAL A 237 10.08 34.44 7.62
CA VAL A 237 9.21 34.05 8.74
C VAL A 237 9.77 34.61 10.03
N ARG A 238 8.92 35.26 10.83
CA ARG A 238 9.22 35.73 12.18
C ARG A 238 8.11 35.33 13.16
N TRP A 239 8.50 34.75 14.28
CA TRP A 239 7.64 34.46 15.43
C TRP A 239 8.27 35.07 16.68
N ASN A 240 7.45 35.79 17.46
CA ASN A 240 7.90 36.48 18.69
C ASN A 240 7.22 35.95 19.97
N GLY A 241 6.64 34.75 19.91
CA GLY A 241 5.91 34.14 21.03
C GLY A 241 4.43 34.53 21.11
N LYS A 242 4.01 35.53 20.35
CA LYS A 242 2.61 36.02 20.34
C LYS A 242 2.03 36.10 18.95
N GLU A 243 2.81 36.60 18.00
CA GLU A 243 2.39 36.87 16.63
C GLU A 243 3.35 36.23 15.63
N LEU A 244 2.76 35.65 14.59
CA LEU A 244 3.47 35.09 13.46
C LEU A 244 3.40 36.10 12.32
N GLN A 245 4.57 36.50 11.81
CA GLN A 245 4.70 37.42 10.69
C GLN A 245 5.39 36.72 9.52
N VAL A 246 4.90 36.97 8.30
CA VAL A 246 5.51 36.55 7.05
C VAL A 246 5.75 37.80 6.21
N ASP A 247 7.01 38.01 5.80
CA ASP A 247 7.45 39.21 5.07
C ASP A 247 7.11 40.51 5.81
N GLY A 248 7.17 40.47 7.14
CA GLY A 248 6.87 41.61 8.03
C GLY A 248 5.38 41.91 8.23
N GLN A 249 4.48 41.14 7.62
CA GLN A 249 3.03 41.26 7.81
C GLN A 249 2.49 40.16 8.73
N PRO A 250 1.50 40.43 9.59
CA PRO A 250 0.82 39.40 10.38
C PRO A 250 0.25 38.30 9.47
N SER A 251 0.60 37.04 9.74
CA SER A 251 0.10 35.90 8.98
C SER A 251 -1.33 35.56 9.42
N PRO A 252 -2.30 35.44 8.50
CA PRO A 252 -3.62 34.90 8.83
C PRO A 252 -3.57 33.40 9.12
N TRP A 253 -2.48 32.74 8.72
CA TRP A 253 -2.29 31.30 8.84
C TRP A 253 -1.34 31.00 9.99
N LEU A 254 -1.87 30.39 11.04
CA LEU A 254 -1.10 29.91 12.18
C LEU A 254 -0.88 28.39 12.05
N PRO A 255 0.22 27.85 12.62
CA PRO A 255 0.37 26.41 12.71
C PRO A 255 -0.75 25.80 13.55
N LEU A 256 -0.93 24.49 13.46
CA LEU A 256 -2.07 23.82 14.10
C LEU A 256 -2.06 23.94 15.63
N ASN A 257 -0.88 24.13 16.24
CA ASN A 257 -0.73 24.33 17.68
C ASN A 257 0.30 25.42 18.04
N PRO A 258 -0.05 26.70 17.89
CA PRO A 258 0.89 27.81 18.09
C PRO A 258 1.48 27.86 19.51
N SER A 259 0.76 27.34 20.51
CA SER A 259 1.23 27.29 21.90
C SER A 259 2.48 26.44 22.14
N ARG A 260 2.86 25.59 21.18
CA ARG A 260 4.04 24.72 21.24
C ARG A 260 5.27 25.27 20.52
N LEU A 261 5.16 26.45 19.90
CA LEU A 261 6.29 27.11 19.26
C LEU A 261 7.32 27.59 20.30
N PRO A 262 8.60 27.74 19.92
CA PRO A 262 9.61 28.35 20.78
C PRO A 262 9.27 29.83 21.06
N VAL A 263 9.97 30.44 22.02
CA VAL A 263 9.74 31.86 22.40
C VAL A 263 9.94 32.81 21.23
N SER A 264 10.93 32.56 20.39
CA SER A 264 11.15 33.31 19.16
C SER A 264 11.79 32.43 18.09
N LEU A 265 11.49 32.74 16.83
CA LEU A 265 12.01 32.03 15.67
C LEU A 265 12.03 32.98 14.48
N GLU A 266 13.17 33.10 13.81
CA GLU A 266 13.31 33.93 12.61
C GLU A 266 14.17 33.22 11.57
N PHE A 267 13.68 33.16 10.33
CA PHE A 267 14.46 32.62 9.21
C PHE A 267 13.86 33.01 7.86
N GLN A 268 14.72 33.07 6.84
CA GLN A 268 14.29 33.12 5.45
C GLN A 268 14.09 31.70 4.90
N VAL A 269 13.00 31.49 4.16
CA VAL A 269 12.71 30.22 3.48
C VAL A 269 13.58 30.10 2.24
N PRO A 270 14.44 29.07 2.12
CA PRO A 270 15.26 28.89 0.95
C PRO A 270 14.43 28.65 -0.33
N PRO A 271 15.04 28.82 -1.52
CA PRO A 271 14.40 28.39 -2.76
C PRO A 271 14.00 26.91 -2.69
N ARG A 272 12.84 26.57 -3.29
CA ARG A 272 12.27 25.20 -3.32
C ARG A 272 11.90 24.59 -1.96
N HIS A 273 11.94 25.38 -0.89
CA HIS A 273 11.52 24.97 0.44
C HIS A 273 10.22 25.66 0.83
N TYR A 274 9.52 25.03 1.77
CA TYR A 274 8.33 25.55 2.42
C TYR A 274 8.59 25.58 3.92
N ALA A 275 8.06 26.60 4.60
CA ALA A 275 8.08 26.68 6.05
C ALA A 275 6.84 25.98 6.62
N VAL A 276 7.08 24.89 7.35
CA VAL A 276 6.06 24.18 8.13
C VAL A 276 6.57 24.06 9.55
N LEU A 277 6.01 24.83 10.48
CA LEU A 277 6.46 24.80 11.87
C LEU A 277 5.90 23.53 12.53
N PRO A 278 6.70 22.57 13.01
CA PRO A 278 6.24 21.28 13.52
C PRO A 278 5.62 21.39 14.92
N SER A 279 4.57 22.20 15.03
CA SER A 279 3.89 22.49 16.29
C SER A 279 3.14 21.29 16.86
N THR A 280 2.78 20.32 16.02
CA THR A 280 2.18 19.06 16.45
C THR A 280 3.20 17.97 16.82
N ASP A 281 4.51 18.21 16.68
CA ASP A 281 5.53 17.23 17.04
C ASP A 281 5.77 17.26 18.58
N PRO A 282 5.62 16.12 19.28
CA PRO A 282 5.79 16.06 20.73
C PRO A 282 7.24 16.28 21.20
N ILE A 283 8.22 15.97 20.35
CA ILE A 283 9.65 16.12 20.62
C ILE A 283 10.10 17.55 20.30
N ALA A 284 9.62 18.14 19.20
CA ALA A 284 10.03 19.49 18.80
C ALA A 284 9.80 20.53 19.91
N SER A 285 8.67 20.45 20.63
CA SER A 285 8.37 21.34 21.77
C SER A 285 9.35 21.20 22.94
N GLN A 286 10.07 20.08 23.05
CA GLN A 286 11.07 19.86 24.11
C GLN A 286 12.43 20.43 23.73
N VAL A 287 12.66 20.69 22.44
CA VAL A 287 13.92 21.23 21.94
C VAL A 287 13.81 22.75 21.89
N ALA A 288 14.42 23.44 22.85
CA ALA A 288 14.39 24.91 22.91
C ALA A 288 15.32 25.61 21.91
N GLN A 289 16.18 24.88 21.19
CA GLN A 289 17.18 25.45 20.30
C GLN A 289 16.56 25.91 18.97
N THR A 290 16.68 27.20 18.67
CA THR A 290 16.12 27.84 17.46
C THR A 290 16.69 27.25 16.18
N GLU A 291 17.96 26.85 16.17
CA GLU A 291 18.63 26.24 15.01
C GLU A 291 17.98 24.92 14.63
N VAL A 292 17.57 24.13 15.63
CA VAL A 292 16.91 22.85 15.42
C VAL A 292 15.54 23.09 14.83
N TRP A 293 14.75 24.00 15.43
CA TRP A 293 13.45 24.41 14.90
C TRP A 293 13.54 24.85 13.45
N ARG A 294 14.54 25.68 13.11
CA ARG A 294 14.77 26.10 11.72
C ARG A 294 15.05 24.90 10.81
N ALA A 295 15.92 23.99 11.22
CA ALA A 295 16.27 22.82 10.42
C ALA A 295 15.07 21.90 10.13
N ILE A 296 14.22 21.67 11.13
CA ILE A 296 13.04 20.79 10.98
C ILE A 296 11.81 21.49 10.40
N SER A 297 11.80 22.83 10.37
CA SER A 297 10.69 23.62 9.81
C SER A 297 10.82 23.89 8.30
N LEU A 298 12.02 23.72 7.74
CA LEU A 298 12.28 23.96 6.33
C LEU A 298 12.18 22.64 5.56
N LEU A 299 11.12 22.48 4.78
CA LEU A 299 10.83 21.25 4.06
C LEU A 299 11.00 21.46 2.56
N GLU A 300 11.74 20.56 1.92
CA GLU A 300 11.70 20.47 0.46
C GLU A 300 10.31 19.98 0.00
N ARG A 301 9.93 20.38 -1.21
CA ARG A 301 8.67 19.93 -1.84
C ARG A 301 8.47 18.41 -1.78
N ARG A 302 9.52 17.61 -1.99
CA ARG A 302 9.47 16.13 -1.98
C ARG A 302 9.15 15.53 -0.61
N ASN A 303 9.31 16.30 0.46
CA ASN A 303 9.00 15.88 1.82
C ASN A 303 7.52 16.09 2.18
N ILE A 304 6.78 16.86 1.38
CA ILE A 304 5.34 17.08 1.54
C ILE A 304 4.61 15.94 0.83
N LEU A 305 3.99 15.05 1.61
CA LEU A 305 3.37 13.82 1.13
C LEU A 305 1.98 14.06 0.53
N GLY A 306 1.24 15.04 1.05
CA GLY A 306 -0.08 15.39 0.56
C GLY A 306 -0.83 16.32 1.50
N GLU A 307 -1.96 16.82 1.02
CA GLU A 307 -2.85 17.72 1.77
C GLU A 307 -3.78 16.92 2.67
N VAL A 308 -3.99 17.37 3.90
CA VAL A 308 -4.89 16.78 4.89
C VAL A 308 -6.23 17.51 4.86
N TRP A 309 -7.29 16.81 4.50
CA TRP A 309 -8.62 17.43 4.34
C TRP A 309 -9.51 17.28 5.56
N VAL A 310 -9.45 16.14 6.23
CA VAL A 310 -10.48 15.80 7.20
C VAL A 310 -9.97 14.93 8.35
N ARG A 311 -10.39 15.35 9.55
CA ARG A 311 -10.62 14.60 10.78
C ARG A 311 -11.67 13.52 10.63
N HIS A 312 -11.40 12.33 10.09
CA HIS A 312 -12.46 11.34 9.81
C HIS A 312 -12.88 10.49 11.02
N GLN A 313 -11.93 10.02 11.84
CA GLN A 313 -12.24 9.21 13.04
C GLN A 313 -11.61 9.80 14.31
N PRO A 314 -12.22 9.56 15.49
CA PRO A 314 -13.51 8.91 15.70
C PRO A 314 -14.68 9.82 15.28
N LEU A 315 -15.82 9.29 14.81
CA LEU A 315 -16.94 10.10 14.27
C LEU A 315 -17.50 11.20 15.20
N SER A 316 -17.47 11.00 16.52
CA SER A 316 -17.85 12.03 17.53
C SER A 316 -16.98 13.29 17.46
N ARG A 317 -15.87 13.12 16.76
CA ARG A 317 -14.79 14.03 16.50
C ARG A 317 -14.62 13.92 14.99
N PHE A 318 -15.60 14.41 14.23
CA PHE A 318 -15.45 14.68 12.81
C PHE A 318 -15.27 16.19 12.56
N TRP A 319 -14.29 16.62 11.76
CA TRP A 319 -14.19 18.01 11.28
C TRP A 319 -13.36 18.11 10.00
N ILE A 320 -13.62 19.13 9.17
CA ILE A 320 -12.80 19.50 8.02
C ILE A 320 -11.59 20.28 8.54
N VAL A 321 -10.39 19.82 8.18
CA VAL A 321 -9.14 20.49 8.51
C VAL A 321 -8.98 21.62 7.51
N ARG A 322 -9.01 22.86 7.99
CA ARG A 322 -8.83 24.07 7.18
C ARG A 322 -7.77 24.93 7.78
#